data_AF-A0A8H4CU02-F1
#
_entry.id   AF-A0A8H4CU02-F1
#
_cell.length_a   1.000
_cell.length_b   1.000
_cell.length_c   1.000
_cell.angle_alpha   90.00
_cell.angle_beta   90.00
_cell.angle_gamma   90.00
#
_symmetry.space_group_name_H-M   'P 1'
#
loop_
_entity.id
_entity.type
_entity.pdbx_description
1 polymer ?
#
loop_
_entity_poly.entity_id
_entity_poly.type
_entity_poly.pdbx_seq_one_letter_code
_entity_poly.pdbx_strand_id
1 'polypeptide(L)'
;MSNMPASDPMDVDDHSDNKFLAAARESDKIVRSSQEQIEILRAAIENAHKMIKTHLEKMEEAASGANENRKLDIMEQARLQDELADKQWEATKAMAIGSLALHNKNKSSADAFEKARRLGPKLRRPGAQGKVRTCIYCYQRFTANDECRRHLKLQHYAEMWPEWTAAEAQAAAERDAP
;
A
#
# COMPACT_ATOMS: atom_id res chain seq x y z
N MET A 1 104.02 48.48 -35.88
CA MET A 1 102.78 48.03 -36.55
C MET A 1 102.35 46.76 -35.83
N SER A 2 101.31 46.87 -34.98
CA SER A 2 100.84 45.77 -34.13
C SER A 2 99.66 45.10 -34.82
N ASN A 3 99.79 43.83 -35.19
CA ASN A 3 98.72 43.05 -35.79
C ASN A 3 97.74 42.59 -34.70
N MET A 4 96.49 43.02 -34.79
CA MET A 4 95.36 42.44 -34.05
C MET A 4 94.88 41.17 -34.78
N PRO A 5 94.53 40.09 -34.07
CA PRO A 5 93.83 38.97 -34.68
C PRO A 5 92.35 39.34 -34.89
N ALA A 6 91.85 39.09 -36.11
CA ALA A 6 90.44 39.19 -36.44
C ALA A 6 89.65 38.17 -35.62
N SER A 7 88.59 38.61 -34.95
CA SER A 7 87.64 37.75 -34.25
C SER A 7 86.71 37.12 -35.29
N ASP A 8 86.68 35.79 -35.33
CA ASP A 8 85.70 35.04 -36.12
C ASP A 8 84.27 35.39 -35.66
N PRO A 9 83.31 35.53 -36.59
CA PRO A 9 81.91 35.70 -36.21
C PRO A 9 81.44 34.40 -35.55
N MET A 10 81.02 34.52 -34.29
CA MET A 10 80.38 33.45 -33.52
C MET A 10 79.20 32.91 -34.34
N ASP A 11 79.28 31.64 -34.77
CA ASP A 11 78.13 30.88 -35.27
C ASP A 11 77.07 30.86 -34.16
N VAL A 12 76.02 31.66 -34.34
CA VAL A 12 74.87 31.69 -33.45
C VAL A 12 74.06 30.44 -33.73
N ASP A 13 74.09 29.50 -32.79
CA ASP A 13 73.41 28.20 -32.84
C ASP A 13 71.93 28.30 -33.26
N ASP A 14 71.63 28.04 -34.53
CA ASP A 14 70.29 27.83 -35.13
C ASP A 14 69.61 26.51 -34.63
N HIS A 15 70.11 25.95 -33.53
CA HIS A 15 69.71 24.67 -32.97
C HIS A 15 68.83 24.78 -31.73
N SER A 16 68.81 25.93 -31.04
CA SER A 16 67.91 26.16 -29.90
C SER A 16 66.47 26.35 -30.36
N ASP A 17 66.26 27.17 -31.38
CA ASP A 17 64.93 27.58 -31.83
C ASP A 17 64.16 26.41 -32.45
N ASN A 18 64.88 25.51 -33.13
CA ASN A 18 64.33 24.26 -33.64
C ASN A 18 63.90 23.28 -32.53
N LYS A 19 64.60 23.25 -31.39
CA LYS A 19 64.22 22.39 -30.24
C LYS A 19 62.98 22.92 -29.51
N PHE A 20 62.87 24.24 -29.32
CA PHE A 20 61.68 24.84 -28.73
C PHE A 20 60.45 24.66 -29.62
N LEU A 21 60.59 24.88 -30.93
CA LEU A 21 59.50 24.64 -31.89
C LEU A 21 59.10 23.16 -31.97
N ALA A 22 60.06 22.23 -31.88
CA ALA A 22 59.77 20.80 -31.81
C ALA A 22 59.03 20.40 -30.53
N ALA A 23 59.46 20.93 -29.37
CA ALA A 23 58.81 20.70 -28.08
C ALA A 23 57.38 21.30 -28.04
N ALA A 24 57.18 22.49 -28.61
CA ALA A 24 55.86 23.10 -28.72
C ALA A 24 54.91 22.27 -29.60
N ARG A 25 55.40 21.76 -30.75
CA ARG A 25 54.62 20.86 -31.62
C ARG A 25 54.25 19.55 -30.94
N GLU A 26 55.14 19.00 -30.10
CA GLU A 26 54.86 17.78 -29.36
C GLU A 26 53.85 18.02 -28.24
N SER A 27 53.97 19.13 -27.52
CA SER A 27 52.97 19.57 -26.53
C SER A 27 51.59 19.76 -27.17
N ASP A 28 51.51 20.36 -28.35
CA ASP A 28 50.25 20.56 -29.09
C ASP A 28 49.59 19.24 -29.52
N LYS A 29 50.39 18.21 -29.86
CA LYS A 29 49.87 16.87 -30.16
C LYS A 29 49.30 16.21 -28.91
N ILE A 30 50.01 16.34 -27.77
CA ILE A 30 49.56 15.78 -26.49
C ILE A 30 48.24 16.43 -26.06
N VAL A 31 48.12 17.76 -26.20
CA VAL A 31 46.89 18.49 -25.89
C VAL A 31 45.74 18.03 -26.79
N ARG A 32 45.97 17.91 -28.11
CA ARG A 32 44.95 17.41 -29.04
C ARG A 32 44.51 15.98 -28.75
N SER A 33 45.45 15.08 -28.50
CA SER A 33 45.14 13.70 -28.15
C SER A 33 44.38 13.59 -26.81
N SER A 34 44.74 14.42 -25.83
CA SER A 34 44.02 14.50 -24.56
C SER A 34 42.60 15.04 -24.74
N GLN A 35 42.41 16.03 -25.63
CA GLN A 35 41.10 16.59 -25.98
C GLN A 35 40.20 15.52 -26.62
N GLU A 36 40.73 14.73 -27.57
CA GLU A 36 40.02 13.62 -28.20
C GLU A 36 39.60 12.55 -27.17
N GLN A 37 40.48 12.21 -26.23
CA GLN A 37 40.16 11.27 -25.15
C GLN A 37 39.06 11.81 -24.22
N ILE A 38 39.08 13.10 -23.89
CA ILE A 38 38.04 13.76 -23.09
C ILE A 38 36.69 13.72 -23.80
N GLU A 39 36.65 13.93 -25.11
CA GLU A 39 35.42 13.87 -25.91
C GLU A 39 34.85 12.45 -25.97
N ILE A 40 35.69 11.44 -26.16
CA ILE A 40 35.28 10.02 -26.11
C ILE A 40 34.70 9.68 -24.72
N LEU A 41 35.37 10.10 -23.65
CA LEU A 41 34.91 9.88 -22.27
C LEU A 41 33.56 10.58 -22.01
N ARG A 42 33.38 11.82 -22.49
CA ARG A 42 32.10 12.53 -22.38
C ARG A 42 30.98 11.81 -23.11
N ALA A 43 31.22 11.36 -24.34
CA ALA A 43 30.24 10.60 -25.11
C ALA A 43 29.88 9.27 -24.43
N ALA A 44 30.87 8.58 -23.83
CA ALA A 44 30.63 7.36 -23.07
C ALA A 44 29.80 7.62 -21.80
N ILE A 45 30.09 8.69 -21.07
CA ILE A 45 29.32 9.10 -19.88
C ILE A 45 27.88 9.48 -20.26
N GLU A 46 27.67 10.23 -21.33
CA GLU A 46 26.33 10.57 -21.81
C GLU A 46 25.53 9.35 -22.23
N ASN A 47 26.17 8.38 -22.91
CA ASN A 47 25.53 7.12 -23.26
C ASN A 47 25.16 6.32 -21.99
N ALA A 48 26.08 6.20 -21.04
CA ALA A 48 25.81 5.55 -19.76
C ALA A 48 24.66 6.21 -19.00
N HIS A 49 24.60 7.54 -18.95
CA HIS A 49 23.48 8.27 -18.34
C HIS A 49 22.15 8.01 -19.05
N LYS A 50 22.14 7.96 -20.38
CA LYS A 50 20.92 7.61 -21.15
C LYS A 50 20.47 6.18 -20.80
N MET A 51 21.38 5.22 -20.76
CA MET A 51 21.07 3.84 -20.39
C MET A 51 20.52 3.74 -18.97
N ILE A 52 21.15 4.40 -18.00
CA ILE A 52 20.69 4.43 -16.61
C ILE A 52 19.28 5.00 -16.53
N LYS A 53 19.03 6.13 -17.20
CA LYS A 53 17.70 6.75 -17.23
C LYS A 53 16.64 5.81 -17.79
N THR A 54 16.90 5.18 -18.93
CA THR A 54 15.97 4.20 -19.52
C THR A 54 15.72 3.00 -18.61
N HIS A 55 16.75 2.54 -17.88
CA HIS A 55 16.57 1.45 -16.91
C HIS A 55 15.74 1.87 -15.70
N LEU A 56 15.93 3.09 -15.19
CA LEU A 56 15.12 3.62 -14.08
C LEU A 56 13.65 3.73 -14.48
N GLU A 57 13.36 4.28 -15.66
CA GLU A 57 11.97 4.38 -16.18
C GLU A 57 11.30 3.00 -16.27
N LYS A 58 12.01 2.00 -16.79
CA LYS A 58 11.50 0.61 -16.85
C LYS A 58 11.29 -0.01 -15.46
N MET A 59 12.14 0.31 -14.50
CA MET A 59 12.00 -0.17 -13.12
C MET A 59 10.80 0.48 -12.42
N GLU A 60 10.56 1.77 -12.64
CA GLU A 60 9.39 2.48 -12.11
C GLU A 60 8.09 1.91 -12.69
N GLU A 61 8.03 1.65 -14.00
CA GLU A 61 6.88 1.04 -14.65
C GLU A 61 6.60 -0.38 -14.11
N ALA A 62 7.65 -1.20 -13.97
CA ALA A 62 7.54 -2.53 -13.39
C ALA A 62 7.08 -2.50 -11.91
N ALA A 63 7.59 -1.57 -11.12
CA ALA A 63 7.17 -1.38 -9.74
C ALA A 63 5.72 -0.92 -9.63
N SER A 64 5.29 -0.01 -10.52
CA SER A 64 3.91 0.46 -10.58
C SER A 64 2.95 -0.69 -10.92
N GLY A 65 3.25 -1.46 -11.96
CA GLY A 65 2.44 -2.62 -12.36
C GLY A 65 2.36 -3.70 -11.28
N ALA A 66 3.47 -3.99 -10.58
CA ALA A 66 3.47 -4.93 -9.46
C ALA A 66 2.61 -4.45 -8.28
N ASN A 67 2.63 -3.14 -7.99
CA ASN A 67 1.84 -2.57 -6.91
C ASN A 67 0.34 -2.60 -7.21
N GLU A 68 -0.04 -2.31 -8.46
CA GLU A 68 -1.44 -2.33 -8.90
C GLU A 68 -2.02 -3.75 -8.88
N ASN A 69 -1.26 -4.74 -9.38
CA ASN A 69 -1.62 -6.15 -9.29
C ASN A 69 -1.77 -6.62 -7.83
N ARG A 70 -0.83 -6.24 -6.95
CA ARG A 70 -0.91 -6.57 -5.52
C ARG A 70 -2.17 -5.97 -4.87
N LYS A 71 -2.57 -4.75 -5.27
CA LYS A 71 -3.80 -4.12 -4.76
C LYS A 71 -5.04 -4.91 -5.19
N LEU A 72 -5.09 -5.37 -6.44
CA LEU A 72 -6.18 -6.21 -6.95
C LEU A 72 -6.27 -7.55 -6.20
N ASP A 73 -5.13 -8.21 -5.96
CA ASP A 73 -5.08 -9.47 -5.20
C ASP A 73 -5.61 -9.31 -3.77
N ILE A 74 -5.23 -8.21 -3.09
CA ILE A 74 -5.73 -7.91 -1.74
C ILE A 74 -7.25 -7.68 -1.74
N MET A 75 -7.78 -6.97 -2.75
CA MET A 75 -9.21 -6.73 -2.88
C MET A 75 -9.99 -8.02 -3.13
N GLU A 76 -9.50 -8.88 -4.02
CA GLU A 76 -10.16 -10.17 -4.29
C GLU A 76 -10.05 -11.12 -3.09
N GLN A 77 -8.91 -11.13 -2.39
CA GLN A 77 -8.77 -11.90 -1.16
C GLN A 77 -9.73 -11.42 -0.06
N ALA A 78 -9.94 -10.11 0.08
CA ALA A 78 -10.93 -9.56 1.00
C ALA A 78 -12.36 -9.98 0.61
N ARG A 79 -12.71 -9.92 -0.68
CA ARG A 79 -14.02 -10.36 -1.19
C ARG A 79 -14.29 -11.83 -0.87
N LEU A 80 -13.29 -12.70 -1.07
CA LEU A 80 -13.40 -14.13 -0.75
C LEU A 80 -13.53 -14.38 0.77
N GLN A 81 -12.88 -13.57 1.61
CA GLN A 81 -13.03 -13.67 3.06
C GLN A 81 -14.44 -13.26 3.52
N ASP A 82 -15.00 -12.21 2.94
CA ASP A 82 -16.38 -11.78 3.22
C ASP A 82 -17.40 -12.85 2.79
N GLU A 83 -17.22 -13.42 1.60
CA GLU A 83 -18.09 -14.51 1.11
C GLU A 83 -18.02 -15.76 2.00
N LEU A 84 -16.82 -16.08 2.52
CA LEU A 84 -16.66 -17.18 3.47
C LEU A 84 -17.32 -16.88 4.82
N ALA A 85 -17.22 -15.64 5.30
CA ALA A 85 -17.84 -15.19 6.54
C ALA A 85 -19.37 -15.27 6.46
N ASP A 86 -19.96 -14.86 5.33
CA ASP A 86 -21.40 -14.97 5.09
C ASP A 86 -21.87 -16.43 5.05
N LYS A 87 -21.11 -17.32 4.39
CA LYS A 87 -21.41 -18.77 4.40
C LYS A 87 -21.33 -19.36 5.81
N GLN A 88 -20.33 -18.97 6.59
CA GLN A 88 -20.20 -19.40 8.00
C GLN A 88 -21.35 -18.87 8.86
N TRP A 89 -21.79 -17.63 8.60
CA TRP A 89 -22.93 -17.04 9.28
C TRP A 89 -24.22 -17.80 8.99
N GLU A 90 -24.52 -18.09 7.72
CA GLU A 90 -25.72 -18.86 7.35
C GLU A 90 -25.69 -20.29 7.90
N ALA A 91 -24.53 -20.96 7.89
CA ALA A 91 -24.38 -22.26 8.52
C ALA A 91 -24.65 -22.21 10.03
N THR A 92 -24.14 -21.17 10.71
CA THR A 92 -24.36 -20.96 12.16
C THR A 92 -25.83 -20.69 12.46
N LYS A 93 -26.49 -19.88 11.62
CA LYS A 93 -27.93 -19.61 11.72
C LYS A 93 -28.75 -20.88 11.57
N ALA A 94 -28.43 -21.72 10.58
CA ALA A 94 -29.09 -23.01 10.39
C ALA A 94 -28.90 -23.95 11.59
N MET A 95 -27.69 -24.02 12.16
CA MET A 95 -27.43 -24.81 13.39
C MET A 95 -28.20 -24.29 14.60
N ALA A 96 -28.28 -22.97 14.78
CA ALA A 96 -29.04 -22.36 15.86
C ALA A 96 -30.54 -22.63 15.73
N ILE A 97 -31.09 -22.50 14.52
CA ILE A 97 -32.50 -22.83 14.23
C ILE A 97 -32.77 -24.33 14.47
N GLY A 98 -31.89 -25.22 13.99
CA GLY A 98 -32.02 -26.66 14.23
C GLY A 98 -31.96 -27.02 15.73
N SER A 99 -31.06 -26.37 16.47
CA SER A 99 -30.97 -26.52 17.93
C SER A 99 -32.22 -26.00 18.64
N LEU A 100 -32.79 -24.88 18.20
CA LEU A 100 -34.04 -24.34 18.71
C LEU A 100 -35.24 -25.25 18.40
N ALA A 101 -35.28 -25.85 17.21
CA ALA A 101 -36.32 -26.82 16.85
C ALA A 101 -36.26 -28.10 17.70
N LEU A 102 -35.06 -28.55 18.08
CA LEU A 102 -34.86 -29.63 19.06
C LEU A 102 -35.20 -29.17 20.49
N HIS A 103 -34.94 -27.91 20.83
CA HIS A 103 -35.29 -27.30 22.12
C HIS A 103 -36.81 -27.21 22.35
N ASN A 104 -37.59 -26.80 21.34
CA ASN A 104 -39.05 -26.77 21.43
C ASN A 104 -39.67 -28.16 21.64
N LYS A 105 -38.91 -29.24 21.38
CA LYS A 105 -39.31 -30.61 21.71
C LYS A 105 -38.92 -31.06 23.13
N ASN A 106 -37.97 -30.39 23.81
CA ASN A 106 -37.43 -30.79 25.12
C ASN A 106 -37.33 -29.60 26.12
N LYS A 107 -38.11 -29.65 27.20
CA LYS A 107 -38.44 -28.57 28.17
C LYS A 107 -37.32 -27.98 29.07
N SER A 108 -36.03 -28.07 28.75
CA SER A 108 -34.96 -27.52 29.62
C SER A 108 -34.05 -26.52 28.87
N SER A 109 -34.20 -25.22 29.16
CA SER A 109 -33.77 -24.09 28.31
C SER A 109 -32.48 -23.36 28.71
N ALA A 110 -32.09 -23.36 29.98
CA ALA A 110 -30.98 -22.52 30.44
C ALA A 110 -29.60 -23.04 29.97
N ASP A 111 -29.42 -24.36 29.92
CA ASP A 111 -28.10 -24.98 29.71
C ASP A 111 -27.73 -25.13 28.21
N ALA A 112 -28.74 -25.19 27.34
CA ALA A 112 -28.56 -25.35 25.89
C ALA A 112 -28.16 -24.03 25.20
N PHE A 113 -28.75 -22.89 25.60
CA PHE A 113 -28.35 -21.57 25.11
C PHE A 113 -26.94 -21.18 25.59
N GLU A 114 -26.60 -21.51 26.84
CA GLU A 114 -25.24 -21.36 27.38
C GLU A 114 -24.23 -22.18 26.56
N LYS A 115 -24.56 -23.42 26.19
CA LYS A 115 -23.71 -24.30 25.36
C LYS A 115 -23.62 -23.84 23.90
N ALA A 116 -24.73 -23.47 23.25
CA ALA A 116 -24.73 -22.96 21.88
C ALA A 116 -23.96 -21.63 21.75
N ARG A 117 -24.07 -20.75 22.74
CA ARG A 117 -23.29 -19.51 22.83
C ARG A 117 -21.80 -19.74 23.10
N ARG A 118 -21.44 -20.85 23.76
CA ARG A 118 -20.03 -21.29 23.95
C ARG A 118 -19.44 -22.01 22.74
N LEU A 119 -20.28 -22.67 21.93
CA LEU A 119 -19.89 -23.45 20.74
C LEU A 119 -19.96 -22.63 19.44
N GLY A 120 -20.77 -21.57 19.40
CA GLY A 120 -20.80 -20.63 18.29
C GLY A 120 -19.45 -19.93 18.09
N PRO A 121 -19.12 -19.48 16.87
CA PRO A 121 -17.83 -18.87 16.59
C PRO A 121 -17.60 -17.69 17.54
N LYS A 122 -16.56 -17.76 18.37
CA LYS A 122 -16.04 -16.59 19.08
C LYS A 122 -15.53 -15.64 18.02
N LEU A 123 -16.41 -14.77 17.52
CA LEU A 123 -16.12 -13.71 16.57
C LEU A 123 -14.76 -13.13 16.90
N ARG A 124 -13.78 -13.38 16.02
CA ARG A 124 -12.51 -12.67 16.02
C ARG A 124 -12.88 -11.20 16.11
N ARG A 125 -12.34 -10.50 17.10
CA ARG A 125 -12.17 -9.05 17.00
C ARG A 125 -10.93 -8.82 16.13
N PRO A 126 -11.07 -8.35 14.88
CA PRO A 126 -10.12 -7.40 14.33
C PRO A 126 -10.67 -5.99 14.59
N GLY A 127 -9.81 -5.12 15.08
CA GLY A 127 -10.15 -3.73 15.35
C GLY A 127 -10.65 -2.99 14.11
N ALA A 128 -11.51 -2.01 14.37
CA ALA A 128 -11.70 -0.81 13.55
C ALA A 128 -12.41 -0.94 12.18
N GLN A 129 -13.55 -1.64 12.13
CA GLN A 129 -14.66 -1.23 11.25
C GLN A 129 -15.95 -1.26 12.08
N GLY A 130 -16.81 -0.24 11.91
CA GLY A 130 -17.90 0.11 12.82
C GLY A 130 -18.69 -1.10 13.32
N LYS A 131 -19.02 -1.13 14.62
CA LYS A 131 -19.76 -2.24 15.25
C LYS A 131 -21.14 -2.37 14.60
N VAL A 132 -21.24 -3.15 13.53
CA VAL A 132 -22.52 -3.53 12.93
C VAL A 132 -23.29 -4.32 13.98
N ARG A 133 -24.43 -3.79 14.42
CA ARG A 133 -25.30 -4.47 15.38
C ARG A 133 -26.39 -5.19 14.62
N THR A 134 -26.74 -6.38 15.09
CA THR A 134 -27.80 -7.19 14.49
C THR A 134 -28.94 -7.32 15.49
N CYS A 135 -30.18 -7.11 15.04
CA CYS A 135 -31.36 -7.36 15.87
C CYS A 135 -31.47 -8.86 16.20
N ILE A 136 -31.69 -9.19 17.47
CA ILE A 136 -31.76 -10.58 17.92
C ILE A 136 -33.05 -11.31 17.48
N TYR A 137 -34.10 -10.57 17.13
CA TYR A 137 -35.41 -11.13 16.78
C TYR A 137 -35.59 -11.29 15.26
N CYS A 138 -35.23 -10.27 14.48
CA CYS A 138 -35.41 -10.27 13.02
C CYS A 138 -34.11 -10.38 12.21
N TYR A 139 -32.95 -10.43 12.88
CA TYR A 139 -31.63 -10.54 12.26
C TYR A 139 -31.24 -9.41 11.30
N GLN A 140 -31.97 -8.29 11.32
CA GLN A 140 -31.63 -7.10 10.53
C GLN A 140 -30.35 -6.45 11.04
N ARG A 141 -29.46 -6.03 10.13
CA ARG A 141 -28.15 -5.41 10.43
C ARG A 141 -28.27 -3.88 10.43
N PHE A 142 -27.63 -3.24 11.39
CA PHE A 142 -27.59 -1.80 11.60
C PHE A 142 -26.15 -1.32 11.73
N THR A 143 -25.84 -0.22 11.06
CA THR A 143 -24.49 0.38 11.07
C THR A 143 -24.32 1.32 12.26
N ALA A 144 -25.41 1.91 12.78
CA ALA A 144 -25.43 2.75 13.97
C ALA A 144 -26.11 2.05 15.17
N ASN A 145 -25.60 2.34 16.38
CA ASN A 145 -26.14 1.78 17.62
C ASN A 145 -27.56 2.30 17.91
N ASP A 146 -27.81 3.57 17.62
CA ASP A 146 -29.07 4.23 17.94
C ASP A 146 -30.20 3.74 17.01
N GLU A 147 -29.87 3.43 15.75
CA GLU A 147 -30.79 2.76 14.83
C GLU A 147 -31.21 1.37 15.33
N CYS A 148 -30.25 0.58 15.83
CA CYS A 148 -30.54 -0.74 16.38
C CYS A 148 -31.45 -0.66 17.62
N ARG A 149 -31.19 0.31 18.52
CA ARG A 149 -32.02 0.54 19.71
C ARG A 149 -33.44 0.98 19.34
N ARG A 150 -33.57 1.92 18.41
CA ARG A 150 -34.86 2.39 17.90
C ARG A 150 -35.65 1.25 17.26
N HIS A 151 -34.98 0.42 16.46
CA HIS A 151 -35.60 -0.74 15.85
C HIS A 151 -36.16 -1.71 16.90
N LEU A 152 -35.40 -2.03 17.94
CA LEU A 152 -35.88 -2.89 19.04
C LEU A 152 -37.09 -2.28 19.75
N LYS A 153 -37.07 -0.97 20.02
CA LYS A 153 -38.18 -0.25 20.67
C LYS A 153 -39.42 -0.10 19.79
N LEU A 154 -39.30 -0.14 18.47
CA LEU A 154 -40.47 0.02 17.58
C LEU A 154 -41.06 -1.33 17.15
N GLN A 155 -40.20 -2.28 16.80
CA GLN A 155 -40.62 -3.53 16.19
C GLN A 155 -40.67 -4.71 17.16
N HIS A 156 -39.92 -4.62 18.27
CA HIS A 156 -39.77 -5.72 19.23
C HIS A 156 -40.03 -5.29 20.68
N TYR A 157 -40.84 -4.25 20.87
CA TYR A 157 -41.12 -3.73 22.21
C TYR A 157 -41.90 -4.74 23.05
N ALA A 158 -42.83 -5.48 22.45
CA ALA A 158 -43.62 -6.48 23.14
C ALA A 158 -42.75 -7.63 23.68
N GLU A 159 -41.65 -7.96 22.99
CA GLU A 159 -40.70 -9.00 23.40
C GLU A 159 -39.66 -8.51 24.41
N MET A 160 -39.29 -7.23 24.37
CA MET A 160 -38.24 -6.63 25.23
C MET A 160 -38.79 -5.97 26.50
N TRP A 161 -39.97 -5.36 26.39
CA TRP A 161 -40.66 -4.61 27.45
C TRP A 161 -42.17 -4.91 27.39
N PRO A 162 -42.60 -6.09 27.86
CA PRO A 162 -44.00 -6.51 27.82
C PRO A 162 -44.97 -5.55 28.52
N GLU A 163 -44.46 -4.80 29.51
CA GLU A 163 -45.17 -3.78 30.27
C GLU A 163 -45.32 -2.44 29.53
N TRP A 164 -44.61 -2.22 28.43
CA TRP A 164 -44.73 -0.98 27.65
C TRP A 164 -45.91 -1.02 26.70
N THR A 165 -46.63 0.09 26.67
CA THR A 165 -47.58 0.38 25.59
C THR A 165 -46.85 0.82 24.33
N ALA A 166 -47.50 0.65 23.16
CA ALA A 166 -46.95 1.14 21.90
C ALA A 166 -46.57 2.64 21.93
N ALA A 167 -47.35 3.45 22.66
CA ALA A 167 -47.09 4.88 22.82
C ALA A 167 -45.82 5.17 23.64
N GLU A 168 -45.58 4.42 24.72
CA GLU A 168 -44.37 4.54 25.54
C GLU A 168 -43.13 4.08 24.76
N ALA A 169 -43.27 3.00 24.00
CA ALA A 169 -42.21 2.48 23.16
C ALA A 169 -41.83 3.48 22.04
N GLN A 170 -42.83 4.13 21.44
CA GLN A 170 -42.63 5.18 20.44
C GLN A 170 -41.95 6.42 21.03
N ALA A 171 -42.42 6.93 22.18
CA ALA A 171 -41.78 8.06 22.85
C ALA A 171 -40.34 7.75 23.28
N ALA A 172 -40.05 6.51 23.69
CA ALA A 172 -38.70 6.08 24.02
C ALA A 172 -37.80 5.91 22.78
N ALA A 173 -38.37 5.60 21.62
CA ALA A 173 -37.66 5.51 20.35
C ALA A 173 -37.31 6.91 19.80
N GLU A 174 -38.21 7.89 19.97
CA GLU A 174 -38.01 9.28 19.58
C GLU A 174 -36.92 9.98 20.41
N ARG A 175 -36.76 9.62 21.70
CA ARG A 175 -35.63 10.09 22.53
C ARG A 175 -34.26 9.60 22.07
N ASP A 176 -34.23 8.47 21.35
CA ASP A 176 -33.01 7.89 20.79
C ASP A 176 -32.80 8.31 19.31
N ALA A 177 -33.62 9.22 18.78
CA ALA A 177 -33.39 9.83 17.48
C ALA A 177 -32.21 10.83 17.56
N PRO A 178 -31.38 10.94 16.50
CA PRO A 178 -30.24 11.86 16.46
C PRO A 178 -30.66 13.34 16.47
#